data_AF-A0AAD3QUX5-F1
#
_entry.id   AF-A0AAD3QUX5-F1
#
_cell.length_a   1.000
_cell.length_b   1.000
_cell.length_c   1.000
_cell.angle_alpha   90.00
_cell.angle_beta   90.00
_cell.angle_gamma   90.00
#
_symmetry.space_group_name_H-M   'P 1'
#
loop_
_entity.id
_entity.type
_entity.pdbx_description
1 polymer ?
#
loop_
_entity_poly.entity_id
_entity_poly.type
_entity_poly.pdbx_seq_one_letter_code
_entity_poly.pdbx_strand_id
1 'polypeptide(L)'
;MTLPKVFAPAVGQDHSDLVADLLKELSNHNERSEERKGALVELLKITREDSLAVWDEHFKTILLLLLETLGDKDHTIRALALRVLKEILRNQPARFKNYAELTIMKTLEAHKDSHKEVYSCEK
;
A
#
# COMPACT_ATOMS: atom_id res chain seq x y z
N MET A 1 -20.62 8.52 42.55
CA MET A 1 -20.72 9.27 41.28
C MET A 1 -19.43 9.06 40.50
N THR A 2 -19.28 7.89 39.86
CA THR A 2 -18.15 7.59 38.97
C THR A 2 -18.69 7.54 37.56
N LEU A 3 -18.23 8.46 36.72
CA LEU A 3 -18.62 8.55 35.31
C LEU A 3 -18.23 7.26 34.56
N PRO A 4 -19.13 6.64 33.78
CA PRO A 4 -18.73 5.59 32.88
C PRO A 4 -17.89 6.18 31.74
N LYS A 5 -16.70 5.61 31.58
CA LYS A 5 -15.73 5.91 30.53
C LYS A 5 -16.41 5.66 29.18
N VAL A 6 -16.53 6.72 28.39
CA VAL A 6 -17.08 6.72 27.02
C VAL A 6 -16.36 5.64 26.20
N PHE A 7 -17.09 4.60 25.80
CA PHE A 7 -16.64 3.61 24.83
C PHE A 7 -16.74 4.29 23.44
N ALA A 8 -15.65 4.93 23.02
CA ALA A 8 -15.43 5.24 21.62
C ALA A 8 -15.14 3.93 20.86
N PRO A 9 -15.52 3.80 19.58
CA PRO A 9 -15.93 2.53 18.99
C PRO A 9 -14.75 1.59 18.72
N ALA A 10 -14.95 0.30 19.00
CA ALA A 10 -14.03 -0.81 18.69
C ALA A 10 -13.65 -0.92 17.20
N VAL A 11 -14.42 -0.30 16.31
CA VAL A 11 -14.23 -0.31 14.85
C VAL A 11 -12.82 0.11 14.43
N GLY A 12 -12.22 1.13 15.09
CA GLY A 12 -10.87 1.58 14.76
C GLY A 12 -9.77 0.56 15.11
N GLN A 13 -10.01 -0.25 16.14
CA GLN A 13 -9.06 -1.26 16.58
C GLN A 13 -9.14 -2.53 15.73
N ASP A 14 -10.36 -2.94 15.35
CA ASP A 14 -10.61 -4.05 14.44
C ASP A 14 -9.94 -3.82 13.06
N HIS A 15 -9.97 -2.58 12.55
CA HIS A 15 -9.28 -2.23 11.31
C HIS A 15 -7.75 -2.20 11.46
N SER A 16 -7.21 -1.81 12.62
CA SER A 16 -5.77 -1.79 12.86
C SER A 16 -5.21 -3.21 12.89
N ASP A 17 -5.88 -4.12 13.60
CA ASP A 17 -5.52 -5.55 13.64
C ASP A 17 -5.63 -6.19 12.25
N LEU A 18 -6.71 -5.89 11.51
CA LEU A 18 -6.86 -6.33 10.12
C LEU A 18 -5.71 -5.84 9.23
N VAL A 19 -5.35 -4.56 9.30
CA VAL A 19 -4.24 -4.00 8.50
C VAL A 19 -2.92 -4.69 8.86
N ALA A 20 -2.67 -4.99 10.12
CA ALA A 20 -1.47 -5.71 10.53
C ALA A 20 -1.37 -7.11 9.89
N ASP A 21 -2.48 -7.85 9.84
CA ASP A 21 -2.55 -9.16 9.18
C ASP A 21 -2.34 -9.05 7.66
N LEU A 22 -2.94 -8.04 7.02
CA LEU A 22 -2.75 -7.78 5.59
C LEU A 22 -1.28 -7.46 5.25
N LEU A 23 -0.64 -6.61 6.06
CA LEU A 23 0.77 -6.25 5.89
C LEU A 23 1.67 -7.48 6.06
N LYS A 24 1.36 -8.34 7.04
CA LYS A 24 2.10 -9.59 7.24
C LYS A 24 2.00 -10.51 6.01
N GLU A 25 0.80 -10.69 5.45
CA GLU A 25 0.62 -11.52 4.25
C GLU A 25 1.36 -10.94 3.03
N LEU A 26 1.30 -9.61 2.83
CA LEU A 26 1.96 -8.96 1.70
C LEU A 26 3.50 -8.98 1.81
N SER A 27 4.05 -8.92 3.02
CA SER A 27 5.50 -9.07 3.26
C SER A 27 6.00 -10.50 2.98
N ASN A 28 5.07 -11.46 2.88
CA ASN A 28 5.36 -12.84 2.58
C ASN A 28 5.48 -13.02 1.06
N HIS A 29 6.67 -12.71 0.52
CA HIS A 29 7.02 -12.90 -0.90
C HIS A 29 7.24 -14.38 -1.28
N ASN A 30 6.34 -15.25 -0.80
CA ASN A 30 6.33 -16.69 -1.03
C ASN A 30 5.50 -17.03 -2.31
N GLU A 31 5.12 -18.29 -2.50
CA GLU A 31 4.32 -18.72 -3.65
C GLU A 31 2.80 -18.42 -3.54
N ARG A 32 2.35 -17.81 -2.43
CA ARG A 32 0.93 -17.51 -2.11
C ARG A 32 0.40 -16.28 -2.84
N SER A 33 0.47 -16.31 -4.17
CA SER A 33 0.06 -15.20 -5.02
C SER A 33 -1.42 -14.83 -4.87
N GLU A 34 -2.32 -15.79 -4.67
CA GLU A 34 -3.76 -15.55 -4.52
C GLU A 34 -4.09 -14.85 -3.19
N GLU A 35 -3.43 -15.23 -2.10
CA GLU A 35 -3.61 -14.57 -0.81
C GLU A 35 -3.06 -13.15 -0.82
N ARG A 36 -1.92 -12.90 -1.48
CA ARG A 36 -1.43 -11.54 -1.70
C ARG A 36 -2.41 -10.70 -2.51
N LYS A 37 -3.04 -11.26 -3.56
CA LYS A 37 -4.09 -10.57 -4.32
C LYS A 37 -5.28 -10.24 -3.42
N GLY A 38 -5.74 -11.20 -2.62
CA GLY A 38 -6.80 -11.00 -1.63
C GLY A 38 -6.47 -9.87 -0.67
N ALA A 39 -5.24 -9.86 -0.14
CA ALA A 39 -4.80 -8.83 0.79
C ALA A 39 -4.77 -7.43 0.17
N LEU A 40 -4.34 -7.29 -1.09
CA LEU A 40 -4.40 -6.03 -1.83
C LEU A 40 -5.84 -5.57 -2.07
N VAL A 41 -6.76 -6.49 -2.33
CA VAL A 41 -8.19 -6.18 -2.53
C VAL A 41 -8.83 -5.70 -1.22
N GLU A 42 -8.54 -6.35 -0.10
CA GLU A 42 -9.01 -5.90 1.22
C GLU A 42 -8.42 -4.54 1.60
N LEU A 43 -7.11 -4.34 1.38
CA LEU A 43 -6.48 -3.06 1.60
C LEU A 43 -7.16 -1.95 0.77
N LEU A 44 -7.51 -2.23 -0.49
CA LEU A 44 -8.24 -1.29 -1.33
C LEU A 44 -9.62 -0.92 -0.77
N LYS A 45 -10.33 -1.83 -0.09
CA LYS A 45 -11.59 -1.50 0.59
C LYS A 45 -11.34 -0.53 1.73
N ILE A 46 -10.32 -0.79 2.56
CA ILE A 46 -9.93 0.08 3.68
C ILE A 46 -9.52 1.47 3.19
N THR A 47 -8.89 1.59 2.02
CA THR A 47 -8.56 2.92 1.44
C THR A 47 -9.78 3.78 1.11
N ARG A 48 -10.95 3.15 0.92
CA ARG A 48 -12.21 3.82 0.61
C ARG A 48 -13.06 4.09 1.83
N GLU A 49 -12.75 3.43 2.94
CA GLU A 49 -13.39 3.67 4.24
C GLU A 49 -12.74 4.87 4.92
N ASP A 50 -13.55 5.69 5.60
CA ASP A 50 -13.07 6.91 6.26
C ASP A 50 -12.50 6.59 7.65
N SER A 51 -11.36 5.88 7.67
CA SER A 51 -10.69 5.41 8.89
C SER A 51 -9.32 6.08 9.08
N LEU A 52 -9.33 7.39 9.33
CA LEU A 52 -8.10 8.21 9.40
C LEU A 52 -7.09 7.72 10.46
N ALA A 53 -7.56 7.18 11.59
CA ALA A 53 -6.70 6.72 12.69
C ALA A 53 -5.77 5.57 12.27
N VAL A 54 -6.30 4.60 11.52
CA VAL A 54 -5.52 3.46 11.00
C VAL A 54 -4.46 3.94 10.02
N TRP A 55 -4.80 4.92 9.19
CA TRP A 55 -3.86 5.54 8.25
C TRP A 55 -2.77 6.34 8.96
N ASP A 56 -3.05 7.02 10.07
CA ASP A 56 -2.02 7.72 10.85
C ASP A 56 -0.99 6.75 11.43
N GLU A 57 -1.42 5.57 11.84
CA GLU A 57 -0.56 4.53 12.43
C GLU A 57 0.25 3.78 11.36
N HIS A 58 -0.40 3.31 10.30
CA HIS A 58 0.18 2.31 9.39
C HIS A 58 0.64 2.85 8.04
N PHE A 59 0.37 4.13 7.70
CA PHE A 59 0.60 4.65 6.33
C PHE A 59 2.02 4.42 5.82
N LYS A 60 3.05 4.67 6.64
CA LYS A 60 4.45 4.50 6.18
C LYS A 60 4.74 3.05 5.80
N THR A 61 4.30 2.12 6.64
CA THR A 61 4.49 0.68 6.42
C THR A 61 3.71 0.22 5.19
N ILE A 62 2.45 0.64 5.06
CA ILE A 62 1.61 0.37 3.88
C ILE A 62 2.28 0.90 2.61
N LEU A 63 2.77 2.14 2.62
CA LEU A 63 3.39 2.76 1.46
C LEU A 63 4.65 1.99 1.03
N LEU A 64 5.56 1.72 1.96
CA LEU A 64 6.81 1.01 1.64
C LEU A 64 6.53 -0.38 1.07
N LEU A 65 5.63 -1.12 1.70
CA LEU A 65 5.29 -2.46 1.29
C LEU A 65 4.55 -2.50 -0.07
N LEU A 66 3.70 -1.51 -0.36
CA LEU A 66 3.10 -1.36 -1.69
C LEU A 66 4.16 -1.08 -2.76
N LEU A 67 5.16 -0.24 -2.46
CA LEU A 67 6.26 0.05 -3.37
C LEU A 67 7.15 -1.18 -3.62
N GLU A 68 7.38 -2.01 -2.60
CA GLU A 68 8.05 -3.31 -2.76
C GLU A 68 7.22 -4.28 -3.60
N THR A 69 5.90 -4.30 -3.39
CA THR A 69 4.95 -5.14 -4.15
C THR A 69 4.88 -4.76 -5.63
N LEU A 70 5.21 -3.52 -6.01
CA LEU A 70 5.37 -3.15 -7.42
C LEU A 70 6.50 -3.93 -8.11
N GLY A 71 7.43 -4.52 -7.37
CA GLY A 71 8.47 -5.42 -7.87
C GLY A 71 8.08 -6.91 -7.91
N ASP A 72 6.83 -7.28 -7.63
CA ASP A 72 6.40 -8.68 -7.64
C ASP A 72 6.54 -9.30 -9.04
N LYS A 73 6.84 -10.59 -9.11
CA LYS A 73 6.96 -11.35 -10.37
C LYS A 73 5.62 -11.45 -11.10
N ASP A 74 4.51 -11.56 -10.37
CA ASP A 74 3.16 -11.60 -10.94
C ASP A 74 2.69 -10.19 -11.33
N HIS A 75 2.42 -9.99 -12.63
CA HIS A 75 1.94 -8.73 -13.18
C HIS A 75 0.58 -8.30 -12.62
N THR A 76 -0.26 -9.24 -12.21
CA THR A 76 -1.57 -8.96 -11.61
C THR A 76 -1.40 -8.33 -10.23
N ILE A 77 -0.45 -8.85 -9.44
CA ILE A 77 -0.13 -8.29 -8.12
C ILE A 77 0.44 -6.87 -8.27
N ARG A 78 1.36 -6.67 -9.22
CA ARG A 78 1.89 -5.33 -9.54
C ARG A 78 0.78 -4.33 -9.90
N ALA A 79 -0.15 -4.75 -10.76
CA ALA A 79 -1.27 -3.90 -11.18
C ALA A 79 -2.22 -3.56 -10.02
N LEU A 80 -2.50 -4.51 -9.12
CA LEU A 80 -3.31 -4.29 -7.93
C LEU A 80 -2.62 -3.33 -6.95
N ALA A 81 -1.33 -3.49 -6.69
CA ALA A 81 -0.58 -2.60 -5.82
C ALA A 81 -0.58 -1.15 -6.35
N LEU A 82 -0.37 -0.96 -7.66
CA LEU A 82 -0.47 0.35 -8.28
C LEU A 82 -1.88 0.95 -8.16
N ARG A 83 -2.93 0.12 -8.31
CA ARG A 83 -4.32 0.55 -8.12
C ARG A 83 -4.56 1.03 -6.69
N VAL A 84 -4.04 0.33 -5.69
CA VAL A 84 -4.15 0.73 -4.27
C VAL A 84 -3.42 2.06 -4.05
N LEU A 85 -2.18 2.20 -4.53
CA LEU A 85 -1.41 3.45 -4.43
C LEU A 85 -2.17 4.65 -5.04
N LYS A 86 -2.76 4.46 -6.22
CA LYS A 86 -3.56 5.49 -6.89
C LYS A 86 -4.78 5.90 -6.06
N GLU A 87 -5.45 4.95 -5.42
CA GLU A 87 -6.61 5.22 -4.58
C GLU A 87 -6.23 6.01 -3.33
N ILE A 88 -5.13 5.65 -2.66
CA ILE A 88 -4.62 6.40 -1.49
C ILE A 88 -4.22 7.83 -1.90
N LEU A 89 -3.52 7.99 -3.03
CA LEU A 89 -3.17 9.30 -3.57
C LEU A 89 -4.40 10.18 -3.82
N ARG A 90 -5.49 9.60 -4.33
CA ARG A 90 -6.74 10.31 -4.61
C ARG A 90 -7.47 10.70 -3.33
N ASN A 91 -7.56 9.79 -2.36
CA ASN A 91 -8.33 10.00 -1.14
C ASN A 91 -7.56 10.83 -0.11
N GLN A 92 -6.22 10.74 -0.10
CA GLN A 92 -5.37 11.30 0.95
C GLN A 92 -4.07 11.93 0.39
N PRO A 93 -4.16 12.87 -0.57
CA PRO A 93 -2.99 13.43 -1.27
C PRO A 93 -1.99 14.13 -0.34
N ALA A 94 -2.47 14.67 0.78
CA ALA A 94 -1.62 15.33 1.78
C ALA A 94 -0.56 14.39 2.39
N ARG A 95 -0.86 13.09 2.50
CA ARG A 95 0.08 12.10 3.08
C ARG A 95 1.29 11.86 2.19
N PHE A 96 1.16 12.07 0.87
CA PHE A 96 2.24 11.87 -0.09
C PHE A 96 3.20 13.05 -0.20
N LYS A 97 2.94 14.20 0.45
CA LYS A 97 3.81 15.40 0.31
C LYS A 97 5.28 15.12 0.61
N ASN A 98 5.56 14.29 1.62
CA ASN A 98 6.93 13.95 2.04
C ASN A 98 7.48 12.69 1.36
N TYR A 99 6.67 12.03 0.53
CA TYR A 99 7.02 10.74 -0.11
C TYR A 99 6.84 10.78 -1.62
N ALA A 100 6.52 11.94 -2.20
CA ALA A 100 6.22 12.09 -3.62
C ALA A 100 7.41 11.66 -4.47
N GLU A 101 8.61 12.15 -4.16
CA GLU A 101 9.84 11.79 -4.88
C GLU A 101 10.10 10.28 -4.83
N LEU A 102 10.11 9.69 -3.64
CA LEU A 102 10.30 8.25 -3.45
C LEU A 102 9.27 7.43 -4.24
N THR A 103 7.99 7.80 -4.12
CA THR A 103 6.88 7.10 -4.77
C THR A 103 7.00 7.18 -6.28
N ILE A 104 7.34 8.34 -6.82
CA ILE A 104 7.54 8.56 -8.26
C ILE A 104 8.73 7.73 -8.75
N MET A 105 9.89 7.83 -8.10
CA MET A 105 11.10 7.08 -8.49
C MET A 105 10.84 5.57 -8.48
N LYS A 106 10.25 5.03 -7.41
CA LYS A 106 9.96 3.59 -7.27
C LYS A 106 8.93 3.10 -8.28
N THR A 107 7.90 3.89 -8.54
CA THR A 107 6.89 3.55 -9.56
C THR A 107 7.53 3.55 -10.95
N LEU A 108 8.36 4.54 -11.27
CA LEU A 108 9.08 4.58 -12.55
C LEU A 108 10.04 3.40 -12.69
N GLU A 109 10.82 3.06 -11.65
CA GLU A 109 11.70 1.89 -11.60
C GLU A 109 10.96 0.58 -11.85
N ALA A 110 9.83 0.36 -11.18
CA ALA A 110 9.02 -0.86 -11.33
C ALA A 110 8.45 -1.04 -12.75
N HIS A 111 8.34 0.06 -13.51
CA HIS A 111 7.95 0.05 -14.91
C HIS A 111 9.14 0.16 -15.88
N LYS A 112 10.37 0.25 -15.36
CA LYS A 112 11.61 0.40 -16.13
C LYS A 112 12.25 -0.94 -16.46
N ASP A 113 11.47 -1.92 -16.92
CA ASP A 113 12.07 -2.97 -17.76
C ASP A 113 11.06 -3.64 -18.70
N SER A 114 11.33 -3.47 -20.02
CA SER A 114 11.01 -4.42 -21.09
C SER A 114 11.61 -4.01 -22.46
N HIS A 115 12.02 -2.76 -22.75
CA HIS A 115 12.58 -2.43 -24.09
C HIS A 115 13.25 -1.03 -24.25
N LYS A 116 14.24 -0.66 -23.44
CA LYS A 116 15.18 0.42 -23.83
C LYS A 116 16.60 0.07 -23.43
N GLU A 117 17.25 -0.72 -24.28
CA GLU A 117 18.70 -0.65 -24.41
C GLU A 117 19.07 0.81 -24.66
N VAL A 118 19.69 1.45 -23.68
CA VAL A 118 20.34 2.75 -23.89
C VAL A 118 21.66 2.46 -24.59
N TYR A 119 21.60 2.21 -25.90
CA TYR A 119 22.74 2.44 -26.77
C TYR A 119 22.91 3.96 -26.86
N SER A 120 23.58 4.55 -25.86
CA SER A 120 24.21 5.84 -26.11
C SER A 120 25.50 5.55 -26.85
N CYS A 121 25.45 5.82 -28.16
CA CYS A 121 26.59 5.90 -29.05
C CYS A 121 27.63 6.86 -28.45
N GLU A 122 28.74 6.32 -27.96
CA GLU A 122 29.95 7.11 -27.74
C GLU A 122 30.68 7.23 -29.08
N LYS A 123 30.99 8.49 -29.42
CA LYS A 123 31.58 8.94 -30.68
C LYS A 123 33.02 8.46 -30.86
#